data_AF-A0A534QAU6-F1
#
_entry.id   AF-A0A534QAU6-F1
#
_cell.length_a   1.000
_cell.length_b   1.000
_cell.length_c   1.000
_cell.angle_alpha   90.00
_cell.angle_beta   90.00
_cell.angle_gamma   90.00
#
_symmetry.space_group_name_H-M   'P 1'
#
loop_
_entity.id
_entity.type
_entity.pdbx_description
1 polymer ?
#
loop_
_entity_poly.entity_id
_entity_poly.type
_entity_poly.pdbx_seq_one_letter_code
_entity_poly.pdbx_strand_id
1 'polypeptide(L)' 'MKARNKHLGSSFEDFLKEESIHEEVTTHAVKRVLAWQITEAMKSKGISKSEMAKRMNTSRSQLERFLDPDNSKVLLET' A
#
# COMPACT_ATOMS: atom_id res chain seq x y z
N MET A 1 -36.80 -9.38 -2.03
CA MET A 1 -35.35 -9.56 -2.22
C MET A 1 -35.02 -9.30 -3.68
N LYS A 2 -34.03 -8.44 -3.99
CA LYS A 2 -33.61 -8.20 -5.39
C LYS A 2 -32.96 -9.47 -5.94
N ALA A 3 -33.41 -9.92 -7.11
CA ALA A 3 -32.81 -11.04 -7.82
C ALA A 3 -31.34 -10.73 -8.14
N ARG A 4 -30.43 -11.69 -7.92
CA ARG A 4 -29.03 -11.59 -8.34
C ARG A 4 -28.99 -11.37 -9.86
N ASN A 5 -28.24 -10.36 -10.30
CA ASN A 5 -28.06 -10.08 -11.72
C ASN A 5 -27.25 -11.22 -12.36
N LYS A 6 -27.83 -11.90 -13.35
CA LYS A 6 -27.22 -13.06 -14.02
C LYS A 6 -25.90 -12.75 -14.75
N HIS A 7 -25.60 -11.48 -14.99
CA HIS A 7 -24.35 -11.02 -15.60
C HIS A 7 -23.32 -10.55 -14.57
N LEU A 8 -23.63 -10.60 -13.27
CA LEU A 8 -22.70 -10.26 -12.21
C LEU A 8 -21.96 -11.53 -11.80
N GLY A 9 -20.67 -11.61 -12.13
CA GLY A 9 -19.79 -12.70 -11.74
C GLY A 9 -19.39 -12.70 -10.26
N SER A 10 -18.38 -13.49 -9.92
CA SER A 10 -17.72 -13.47 -8.61
C SER A 10 -17.07 -12.11 -8.35
N SER A 11 -16.78 -11.81 -7.08
CA SER A 11 -16.11 -10.56 -6.73
C SER A 11 -14.64 -10.58 -7.16
N PHE A 12 -14.03 -9.40 -7.27
CA PHE A 12 -12.59 -9.32 -7.53
C PHE A 12 -11.76 -9.99 -6.41
N GLU A 13 -12.21 -9.90 -5.16
CA GLU A 13 -11.54 -10.63 -4.06
C GLU A 13 -11.59 -12.15 -4.25
N ASP A 14 -12.73 -12.68 -4.71
CA ASP A 14 -12.87 -14.11 -4.97
C ASP A 14 -11.91 -14.55 -6.07
N PHE A 15 -11.81 -13.77 -7.16
CA PHE A 15 -10.80 -13.99 -8.20
C PHE A 15 -9.38 -13.99 -7.64
N LEU A 16 -9.00 -13.02 -6.80
CA LEU A 16 -7.67 -12.96 -6.21
C LEU A 16 -7.36 -14.14 -5.27
N LYS A 17 -8.37 -14.65 -4.57
CA LYS A 17 -8.27 -15.83 -3.69
C LYS A 17 -8.15 -17.10 -4.52
N GLU A 18 -8.92 -17.24 -5.59
CA GLU A 18 -8.84 -18.35 -6.55
C GLU A 18 -7.44 -18.43 -7.19
N GLU A 19 -6.87 -17.29 -7.56
CA GLU A 19 -5.51 -17.19 -8.10
C GLU A 19 -4.40 -17.30 -7.02
N SER A 20 -4.76 -17.43 -5.73
CA SER A 20 -3.81 -17.50 -4.60
C SER A 20 -2.86 -16.28 -4.47
N ILE A 21 -3.26 -15.11 -5.00
CA ILE A 21 -2.47 -13.86 -4.98
C ILE A 21 -3.09 -12.77 -4.10
N HIS A 22 -4.19 -13.05 -3.41
CA HIS A 22 -4.93 -12.08 -2.60
C HIS A 22 -4.07 -11.34 -1.58
N GLU A 23 -3.21 -12.05 -0.84
CA GLU A 23 -2.36 -11.44 0.19
C GLU A 23 -1.32 -10.50 -0.41
N GLU A 24 -0.65 -10.92 -1.48
CA GLU A 24 0.35 -10.12 -2.18
C GLU A 24 -0.25 -8.82 -2.72
N VAL A 25 -1.38 -8.93 -3.42
CA VAL A 25 -2.08 -7.79 -4.03
C VAL A 25 -2.58 -6.82 -2.96
N THR A 26 -3.16 -7.34 -1.88
CA THR A 26 -3.67 -6.52 -0.76
C THR A 26 -2.54 -5.79 -0.06
N THR A 27 -1.44 -6.49 0.24
CA THR A 27 -0.25 -5.91 0.87
C THR A 27 0.34 -4.80 0.00
N HIS A 28 0.46 -5.05 -1.30
CA HIS A 28 0.97 -4.08 -2.26
C HIS A 28 0.06 -2.83 -2.35
N ALA A 29 -1.27 -3.03 -2.37
CA ALA A 29 -2.24 -1.94 -2.39
C ALA A 29 -2.14 -1.06 -1.13
N VAL A 30 -2.11 -1.68 0.06
CA VAL A 30 -1.97 -0.96 1.34
C VAL A 30 -0.67 -0.18 1.38
N LYS A 31 0.45 -0.80 1.00
CA LYS A 31 1.75 -0.13 0.94
C LYS A 31 1.70 1.12 0.06
N ARG A 32 1.12 1.01 -1.13
CA ARG A 32 1.04 2.12 -2.09
C ARG A 32 0.24 3.31 -1.54
N VAL A 33 -0.86 3.02 -0.84
CA VAL A 33 -1.68 4.05 -0.17
C VAL A 33 -0.88 4.74 0.93
N LEU A 34 -0.20 3.99 1.78
CA LEU A 34 0.62 4.54 2.87
C LEU A 34 1.79 5.39 2.35
N ALA A 35 2.50 4.91 1.32
CA ALA A 35 3.58 5.66 0.69
C ALA A 35 3.10 6.99 0.11
N TRP A 36 1.93 6.99 -0.53
CA TRP A 36 1.29 8.21 -1.01
C TRP A 36 0.93 9.16 0.15
N GLN A 37 0.30 8.67 1.21
CA GLN A 37 -0.07 9.48 2.38
C GLN A 37 1.14 10.14 3.04
N ILE A 38 2.25 9.42 3.20
CA ILE A 38 3.49 9.97 3.76
C ILE A 38 4.06 11.03 2.83
N THR A 39 4.06 10.78 1.52
CA THR A 39 4.55 11.74 0.52
C THR A 39 3.75 13.04 0.56
N GLU A 40 2.42 12.96 0.65
CA GLU A 40 1.55 14.14 0.78
C GLU A 40 1.74 14.85 2.14
N ALA A 41 1.95 14.10 3.22
CA ALA A 41 2.28 14.66 4.53
C ALA A 41 3.64 15.41 4.51
N MET A 42 4.62 14.91 3.77
CA MET A 42 5.90 15.60 3.57
C MET A 42 5.73 16.90 2.79
N LYS A 43 4.99 16.86 1.69
CA LYS A 43 4.71 18.05 0.84
C LYS A 43 3.96 19.13 1.61
N SER A 44 2.86 18.75 2.27
CA SER A 44 2.02 19.70 3.04
C SER A 44 2.77 20.38 4.18
N LYS A 45 3.73 19.69 4.81
CA LYS A 45 4.55 20.23 5.90
C LYS A 45 5.87 20.84 5.43
N GLY A 46 6.21 20.73 4.15
CA GLY A 46 7.49 21.18 3.61
C GLY A 46 8.71 20.49 4.22
N ILE A 47 8.59 19.22 4.64
CA ILE A 47 9.69 18.49 5.32
C ILE A 47 10.40 17.50 4.40
N SER A 48 11.70 17.33 4.62
CA SER A 48 12.55 16.40 3.86
C SER A 48 12.32 14.93 4.25
N LYS A 49 12.79 13.99 3.41
CA LYS A 49 12.79 12.55 3.73
C LYS A 49 13.52 12.27 5.04
N SER A 50 14.65 12.93 5.28
CA SER A 50 15.43 12.77 6.50
C SER A 50 14.66 13.22 7.75
N GLU A 51 13.92 14.31 7.65
CA GLU A 51 13.10 14.82 8.75
C GLU A 51 11.88 13.93 9.00
N MET A 52 11.21 13.47 7.94
CA MET A 52 10.11 12.52 8.07
C MET A 52 10.58 11.20 8.70
N ALA A 53 11.73 10.68 8.28
CA ALA A 53 12.29 9.46 8.85
C ALA A 53 12.56 9.59 10.36
N LYS A 54 13.10 10.73 10.81
CA LYS A 54 13.27 11.02 12.24
C LYS A 54 11.95 11.00 12.99
N ARG A 55 10.90 11.64 12.45
CA ARG A 55 9.56 11.67 13.07
C ARG A 55 8.90 10.30 13.15
N MET A 56 9.18 9.44 12.17
CA MET A 56 8.69 8.05 12.10
C MET A 56 9.57 7.07 12.88
N ASN A 57 10.63 7.55 13.56
CA ASN A 57 11.61 6.71 14.25
C ASN A 57 12.20 5.59 13.36
N THR A 58 12.51 5.94 12.11
CA THR A 58 13.09 5.03 11.10
C THR A 58 14.31 5.68 10.44
N SER A 59 15.11 4.88 9.73
CA SER A 59 16.20 5.44 8.94
C SER A 59 15.71 6.06 7.64
N ARG A 60 16.43 7.07 7.14
CA ARG A 60 16.14 7.67 5.83
C ARG A 60 16.09 6.61 4.72
N SER A 61 17.00 5.64 4.74
CA SER A 61 17.07 4.60 3.70
C SER A 61 15.91 3.62 3.76
N GLN A 62 15.42 3.29 4.97
CA GLN A 62 14.19 2.49 5.14
C GLN A 62 12.97 3.25 4.62
N LEU A 63 12.82 4.53 4.98
CA LEU A 63 11.74 5.36 4.46
C LEU A 63 11.81 5.48 2.93
N GLU A 64 13.00 5.70 2.38
CA GLU A 64 13.22 5.82 0.94
C GLU A 64 12.80 4.55 0.18
N ARG A 65 13.15 3.36 0.70
CA ARG A 65 12.68 2.08 0.15
C ARG A 65 11.17 1.88 0.31
N PHE A 66 10.58 2.39 1.38
CA PHE A 66 9.13 2.31 1.61
C PHE A 66 8.36 3.17 0.61
N LEU A 67 8.85 4.37 0.33
CA LEU A 67 8.25 5.33 -0.61
C LEU A 67 8.48 4.96 -2.08
N ASP A 68 9.42 4.04 -2.35
CA ASP A 68 9.72 3.57 -3.70
C ASP A 68 8.58 2.65 -4.23
N PRO A 69 7.87 3.07 -5.28
CA PRO A 69 6.75 2.31 -5.85
C PRO A 69 7.19 1.02 -6.54
N ASP A 70 8.45 0.92 -6.96
CA ASP A 70 8.98 -0.25 -7.68
C ASP A 70 9.61 -1.27 -6.72
N ASN A 71 9.73 -0.91 -5.43
CA ASN A 71 10.32 -1.78 -4.42
C ASN A 71 9.26 -2.70 -3.78
N SER A 72 9.08 -3.90 -4.32
CA SER A 72 8.11 -4.88 -3.79
C SER A 72 8.54 -5.56 -2.47
N LYS A 73 9.78 -5.35 -1.99
CA LYS A 73 10.38 -6.15 -0.90
C LYS A 73 10.33 -5.52 0.49
N VAL A 74 9.64 -4.39 0.67
CA VAL A 74 9.49 -3.79 2.01
C VAL A 74 8.31 -4.45 2.70
N LEU A 75 8.61 -5.39 3.60
CA LEU A 75 7.60 -6.00 4.45
C LEU A 75 7.05 -4.93 5.41
N LEU A 76 5.75 -4.71 5.37
CA LEU A 76 5.04 -4.14 6.50
C LEU A 76 4.91 -5.30 7.50
N GLU A 77 5.67 -5.27 8.58
CA GLU A 77 5.39 -6.16 9.70
C GLU A 77 4.04 -5.72 10.30
N THR A 78 3.00 -6.52 10.07
CA THR A 78 1.65 -6.38 10.63
C THR A 78 1.42 -7.39 11.73
#